data_AF-A0A6P0S9S6-F1
#
_entry.id   AF-A0A6P0S9S6-F1
#
_cell.length_a   1.000
_cell.length_b   1.000
_cell.length_c   1.000
_cell.angle_alpha   90.00
_cell.angle_beta   90.00
_cell.angle_gamma   90.00
#
_symmetry.space_group_name_H-M   'P 1'
#
loop_
_entity.id
_entity.type
_entity.pdbx_description
1 polymer ?
#
loop_
_entity_poly.entity_id
_entity_poly.type
_entity_poly.pdbx_seq_one_letter_code
_entity_poly.pdbx_strand_id
1 'polypeptide(L)' 'MSETKQLPLQVQDREEVLKNDDGVEWRDGERPDYSRTNNFLAKERQFNHAEGSLNQIAHNLVRTFEMEASFKTNTQQWLS' A
#
# COMPACT_ATOMS: atom_id res chain seq x y z
N MET A 1 6.26 -3.01 21.31
CA MET A 1 5.24 -2.02 20.88
C MET A 1 5.74 -1.48 19.55
N SER A 2 5.24 -1.99 18.43
CA SER A 2 5.82 -1.73 17.10
C SER A 2 5.68 -0.26 16.70
N GLU A 3 6.79 0.38 16.32
CA GLU A 3 6.87 1.79 15.87
C GLU A 3 6.00 2.07 14.62
N THR A 4 5.54 1.03 13.92
CA THR A 4 4.71 1.12 12.71
C THR A 4 3.41 1.90 12.90
N LYS A 5 2.81 1.89 14.10
CA LYS A 5 1.55 2.61 14.36
C LYS A 5 1.72 4.14 14.44
N GLN A 6 2.95 4.65 14.48
CA GLN A 6 3.24 6.10 14.49
C GLN A 6 3.52 6.66 13.09
N LEU A 7 3.68 5.80 12.08
CA LEU A 7 3.98 6.22 10.72
C LEU A 7 2.71 6.57 9.94
N PRO A 8 2.77 7.50 8.96
CA PRO A 8 1.66 7.81 8.07
C PRO A 8 1.10 6.54 7.38
N LEU A 9 -0.21 6.50 7.15
CA LEU A 9 -0.90 5.30 6.66
C LEU A 9 -0.30 4.77 5.34
N GLN A 10 0.07 5.67 4.42
CA GLN A 10 0.61 5.31 3.10
C GLN A 10 1.94 4.55 3.12
N VAL A 11 2.67 4.57 4.24
CA VAL A 11 3.95 3.85 4.39
C VAL A 11 3.85 2.57 5.23
N GLN A 12 2.68 2.26 5.80
CA GLN A 12 2.51 1.09 6.67
C GLN A 12 2.43 -0.21 5.87
N ASP A 13 1.38 -0.39 5.07
CA ASP A 13 1.23 -1.42 4.05
C ASP A 13 0.04 -1.03 3.16
N ARG A 14 0.05 -1.43 1.89
CA ARG A 14 -1.06 -1.16 0.98
C ARG A 14 -2.37 -1.79 1.45
N GLU A 15 -2.32 -2.96 2.07
CA GLU A 15 -3.50 -3.64 2.62
C GLU A 15 -4.09 -2.86 3.81
N GLU A 16 -3.27 -2.13 4.57
CA GLU A 16 -3.78 -1.23 5.61
C GLU A 16 -4.45 0.01 5.00
N VAL A 17 -3.92 0.55 3.90
CA VAL A 17 -4.58 1.63 3.15
C VAL A 17 -5.94 1.17 2.62
N LEU A 18 -6.01 -0.04 2.06
CA LEU A 18 -7.25 -0.66 1.55
C LEU A 18 -8.26 -1.02 2.65
N LYS A 19 -7.86 -1.10 3.92
CA LYS A 19 -8.78 -1.25 5.06
C LYS A 19 -9.39 0.07 5.51
N ASN A 20 -8.80 1.20 5.11
CA ASN A 20 -9.23 2.55 5.46
C ASN A 20 -9.68 3.31 4.20
N ASP A 21 -10.29 2.60 3.24
CA ASP A 21 -10.71 3.13 1.94
C ASP A 21 -12.16 3.65 1.92
N ASP A 22 -12.71 3.99 3.09
CA ASP A 22 -14.06 4.52 3.24
C ASP A 22 -14.24 5.79 2.40
N GLY A 23 -15.19 5.74 1.45
CA GLY A 23 -15.50 6.87 0.56
C GLY A 23 -14.49 7.10 -0.57
N VAL A 24 -13.54 6.18 -0.81
CA VAL A 24 -12.63 6.26 -1.95
C VAL A 24 -13.38 6.01 -3.27
N GLU A 25 -13.11 6.86 -4.26
CA GLU A 25 -13.63 6.75 -5.62
C GLU A 25 -12.65 5.93 -6.46
N TRP A 26 -12.99 4.66 -6.66
CA TRP A 26 -12.22 3.74 -7.49
C TRP A 26 -12.60 3.90 -8.98
N ARG A 27 -11.60 3.84 -9.86
CA ARG A 27 -11.73 4.01 -11.31
C ARG A 27 -12.80 3.10 -11.92
N ASP A 28 -12.81 1.84 -11.52
CA ASP A 28 -13.73 0.82 -12.02
C ASP A 28 -14.90 0.56 -11.06
N GLY A 29 -15.09 1.43 -10.05
CA GLY A 29 -16.12 1.31 -9.01
C GLY A 29 -15.82 0.27 -7.92
N GLU A 30 -14.79 -0.55 -8.09
CA GLU A 30 -14.37 -1.57 -7.15
C GLU A 30 -12.92 -1.38 -6.72
N ARG A 31 -12.62 -1.75 -5.46
CA ARG A 31 -11.26 -1.75 -4.94
C ARG A 31 -10.41 -2.84 -5.63
N PRO A 32 -9.13 -2.59 -5.90
CA PRO A 32 -8.25 -3.59 -6.50
C PRO A 32 -7.97 -4.77 -5.56
N ASP A 33 -7.92 -5.98 -6.10
CA ASP A 33 -7.49 -7.19 -5.38
C ASP A 33 -6.03 -7.54 -5.71
N TYR A 34 -5.19 -7.58 -4.68
CA TYR A 34 -3.78 -7.89 -4.81
C TYR A 34 -3.37 -9.24 -4.21
N SER A 35 -4.33 -10.07 -3.79
CA SER A 35 -4.07 -11.38 -3.19
C SER A 35 -3.11 -12.25 -4.03
N ARG A 36 -3.30 -12.27 -5.35
CA ARG A 36 -2.38 -12.96 -6.30
C ARG A 36 -0.99 -12.36 -6.26
N THR A 37 -0.85 -11.05 -6.46
CA THR A 37 0.44 -10.36 -6.48
C THR A 37 1.19 -10.55 -5.16
N ASN A 38 0.49 -10.48 -4.03
CA ASN A 38 1.07 -10.71 -2.70
C ASN A 38 1.61 -12.14 -2.56
N ASN A 39 0.90 -13.14 -3.10
CA ASN A 39 1.35 -14.53 -3.09
C ASN A 39 2.64 -14.75 -3.90
N PHE A 40 2.72 -14.17 -5.11
CA PHE A 40 3.91 -14.28 -5.96
C PHE A 40 5.07 -13.48 -5.38
N LEU A 41 4.83 -12.25 -4.89
CA LEU A 41 5.86 -11.44 -4.24
C LEU A 41 6.48 -12.18 -3.05
N ALA A 42 5.67 -12.85 -2.21
CA ALA A 42 6.18 -13.64 -1.10
C ALA A 42 7.09 -14.81 -1.53
N LYS A 43 6.86 -15.39 -2.72
CA LYS A 43 7.63 -16.51 -3.26
C LYS A 43 8.89 -16.05 -4.01
N GLU A 44 8.81 -14.94 -4.74
CA GLU A 44 9.84 -14.49 -5.68
C GLU A 44 10.76 -13.41 -5.10
N ARG A 45 10.43 -12.85 -3.92
CA ARG A 45 11.24 -11.82 -3.28
C ARG A 45 12.65 -12.32 -2.94
N GLN A 46 13.65 -11.66 -3.50
CA GLN A 46 15.07 -11.95 -3.25
C GLN A 46 15.61 -11.26 -2.00
N PHE A 47 15.02 -10.13 -1.60
CA PHE A 47 15.49 -9.32 -0.47
C PHE A 47 14.39 -9.18 0.58
N ASN A 48 14.67 -9.57 1.81
CA ASN A 48 13.78 -9.33 2.95
C ASN A 48 14.21 -8.03 3.62
N HIS A 49 13.37 -7.00 3.55
CA HIS A 49 13.60 -5.76 4.28
C HIS A 49 13.33 -5.98 5.76
N ALA A 50 14.17 -5.42 6.63
CA ALA A 50 13.93 -5.47 8.07
C ALA A 50 12.67 -4.64 8.41
N GLU A 51 11.90 -5.12 9.40
CA GLU A 51 10.73 -4.39 9.90
C GLU A 51 11.13 -2.98 10.35
N GLY A 52 10.35 -1.97 9.97
CA GLY A 52 10.63 -0.56 10.28
C GLY A 52 11.82 0.05 9.53
N SER A 53 12.54 -0.70 8.70
CA SER A 53 13.66 -0.15 7.91
C SER A 53 13.17 0.84 6.86
N LEU A 54 14.04 1.79 6.50
CA LEU A 54 13.78 2.74 5.41
C LEU A 54 13.41 2.02 4.11
N ASN A 55 14.04 0.87 3.82
CA ASN A 55 13.72 0.08 2.63
C ASN A 55 12.28 -0.47 2.67
N GLN A 56 11.82 -0.95 3.83
CA GLN A 56 10.43 -1.41 3.98
C GLN A 56 9.44 -0.25 3.83
N ILE A 57 9.74 0.89 4.46
CA ILE A 57 8.94 2.12 4.39
C ILE A 57 8.83 2.62 2.94
N ALA A 58 9.96 2.71 2.23
CA ALA A 58 10.00 3.15 0.83
C ALA A 58 9.26 2.17 -0.09
N HIS A 59 9.45 0.86 0.10
CA HIS A 59 8.74 -0.18 -0.65
C HIS A 59 7.22 -0.03 -0.50
N ASN A 60 6.74 0.18 0.72
CA ASN A 60 5.32 0.35 1.00
C ASN A 60 4.77 1.64 0.38
N LEU A 61 5.50 2.76 0.50
CA LEU A 61 5.12 4.03 -0.11
C LEU A 61 4.92 3.89 -1.61
N VAL A 62 5.87 3.27 -2.32
CA VAL A 62 5.79 3.08 -3.78
C VAL A 62 4.58 2.23 -4.14
N ARG A 63 4.33 1.11 -3.43
CA ARG A 63 3.17 0.25 -3.70
C ARG A 63 1.84 0.94 -3.46
N THR A 64 1.76 1.80 -2.45
CA THR A 64 0.58 2.63 -2.20
C THR A 64 0.40 3.63 -3.34
N PHE A 65 1.44 4.39 -3.66
CA PHE A 65 1.41 5.38 -4.75
C PHE A 65 0.99 4.77 -6.09
N GLU A 66 1.54 3.61 -6.47
CA GLU A 66 1.18 2.91 -7.71
C GLU A 66 -0.31 2.52 -7.75
N MET A 67 -0.86 2.05 -6.63
CA MET A 67 -2.28 1.74 -6.50
C MET A 67 -3.13 3.00 -6.65
N GLU A 68 -2.76 4.09 -5.97
CA GLU A 68 -3.47 5.37 -6.06
C GLU A 68 -3.44 5.93 -7.48
N ALA A 69 -2.27 5.96 -8.12
CA ALA A 69 -2.10 6.41 -9.50
C ALA A 69 -2.90 5.58 -10.51
N SER A 70 -2.99 4.27 -10.29
CA SER A 70 -3.69 3.36 -11.20
C SER A 70 -5.21 3.43 -10.98
N PHE A 71 -5.67 3.43 -9.73
CA PHE A 71 -7.06 3.15 -9.38
C PHE A 71 -7.83 4.32 -8.77
N LYS A 72 -7.20 5.34 -8.17
CA LYS A 72 -7.91 6.52 -7.63
C LYS A 72 -7.97 7.62 -8.68
N THR A 73 -9.16 7.92 -9.19
CA THR A 73 -9.36 9.00 -10.17
C THR A 73 -9.32 10.39 -9.54
N ASN A 74 -9.71 10.50 -8.27
CA ASN A 74 -9.70 11.75 -7.52
C ASN A 74 -8.38 11.93 -6.77
N THR A 75 -7.55 12.87 -7.22
CA THR A 75 -6.23 13.14 -6.62
C THR A 75 -6.30 13.69 -5.19
N GLN A 76 -7.44 14.26 -4.77
CA GLN A 76 -7.62 14.70 -3.38
C GLN A 76 -7.76 13.53 -2.40
N GLN A 77 -7.99 12.31 -2.90
CA GLN A 77 -8.08 11.10 -2.09
C GLN A 77 -6.73 10.36 -1.98
N TRP A 78 -5.65 10.91 -2.54
CA TRP A 78 -4.32 10.33 -2.46
C TRP A 78 -3.67 10.64 -1.12
N LEU A 79 -2.97 9.67 -0.55
CA LEU A 79 -2.25 9.80 0.72
C LEU A 79 -0.75 10.05 0.54
N SER A 80 -0.23 9.83 -0.67
CA SER A 80 1.19 9.87 -1.02
C SER A 80 1.65 11.22 -1.56
#